data_AF-A0A952PR87-F1
#
_entry.id   AF-A0A952PR87-F1
#
_cell.length_a   1.000
_cell.length_b   1.000
_cell.length_c   1.000
_cell.angle_alpha   90.00
_cell.angle_beta   90.00
_cell.angle_gamma   90.00
#
_symmetry.space_group_name_H-M   'P 1'
#
loop_
_entity.id
_entity.type
_entity.pdbx_description
1 polymer ?
#
loop_
_entity_poly.entity_id
_entity_poly.type
_entity_poly.pdbx_seq_one_letter_code
_entity_poly.pdbx_strand_id
1 'polypeptide(L)'
;MAFQRLARKILLTLVGSSFLLILAGVPQADARAAAPVAASADQRLVRVYFLTGGPVDIFSRETANNIRTKMDSYSQNLAIPAKFERHWFAHWRGLSKRIARLNGRDKIVLIGHSWGAAGAVQVAHQLKKKNVPVDLLVTIDTVPIPGLLGHARIPDNVLSNYNFYQASDLFAHTAHKNHRKDDGTDTGIHNVQVVMGAVYSPHMRIDDRIEPVISSMVGMLMRGCIDNVRLPEKLDKQLICDVTKELERYPN
;
A
#
# COMPACT_ATOMS: atom_id res chain seq x y z
N MET A 1 -59.63 22.60 27.44
CA MET A 1 -59.81 24.05 27.63
C MET A 1 -58.70 24.51 28.56
N ALA A 2 -57.53 24.99 28.09
CA ALA A 2 -57.30 26.35 27.59
C ALA A 2 -57.97 27.39 28.50
N PHE A 3 -57.34 28.39 29.10
CA PHE A 3 -56.09 29.08 28.77
C PHE A 3 -55.80 30.06 29.92
N GLN A 4 -54.52 30.30 30.19
CA GLN A 4 -53.95 31.62 30.44
C GLN A 4 -54.04 32.36 31.80
N ARG A 5 -52.86 32.93 32.11
CA ARG A 5 -52.55 34.22 32.77
C ARG A 5 -52.31 34.19 34.28
N LEU A 6 -51.44 35.01 34.85
CA LEU A 6 -50.35 35.86 34.38
C LEU A 6 -49.79 36.52 35.66
N ALA A 7 -48.46 36.57 35.77
CA ALA A 7 -47.67 37.62 36.40
C ALA A 7 -47.69 37.86 37.93
N ARG A 8 -46.42 37.97 38.38
CA ARG A 8 -45.81 39.09 39.09
C ARG A 8 -45.85 39.06 40.63
N LYS A 9 -44.63 38.95 41.17
CA LYS A 9 -43.84 40.03 41.83
C LYS A 9 -43.31 39.63 43.22
N ILE A 10 -41.98 39.83 43.37
CA ILE A 10 -41.30 40.46 44.53
C ILE A 10 -41.22 39.58 45.80
N LEU A 11 -40.15 39.53 46.60
CA LEU A 11 -38.73 39.93 46.61
C LEU A 11 -38.30 39.60 48.05
N LEU A 12 -37.18 38.88 48.25
CA LEU A 12 -36.34 38.74 49.47
C LEU A 12 -37.07 38.41 50.81
N THR A 13 -36.55 37.57 51.71
CA THR A 13 -35.29 37.78 52.45
C THR A 13 -35.05 36.57 53.38
N LEU A 14 -33.87 35.96 53.24
CA LEU A 14 -32.94 35.43 54.26
C LEU A 14 -33.29 34.34 55.31
N VAL A 15 -32.26 33.49 55.46
CA VAL A 15 -31.76 32.71 56.62
C VAL A 15 -32.32 31.31 56.82
N GLY A 16 -31.43 30.32 56.67
CA GLY A 16 -31.17 29.41 57.78
C GLY A 16 -31.09 27.94 57.43
N SER A 17 -29.86 27.42 57.50
CA SER A 17 -29.53 26.09 58.02
C SER A 17 -29.74 24.86 57.12
N SER A 18 -28.60 24.47 56.54
CA SER A 18 -28.00 23.14 56.72
C SER A 18 -28.88 21.91 56.47
N PHE A 19 -28.77 21.34 55.27
CA PHE A 19 -28.70 19.88 55.12
C PHE A 19 -27.68 19.55 54.04
N LEU A 20 -26.52 19.06 54.50
CA LEU A 20 -25.44 18.55 53.67
C LEU A 20 -25.85 17.13 53.22
N LEU A 21 -26.41 16.98 52.02
CA LEU A 21 -26.56 15.68 51.38
C LEU A 21 -25.36 15.43 50.46
N ILE A 22 -24.47 14.56 50.91
CA ILE A 22 -23.36 14.03 50.12
C ILE A 22 -23.99 13.08 49.07
N LEU A 23 -24.23 13.60 47.87
CA LEU A 23 -24.41 12.76 46.68
C LEU A 23 -23.01 12.48 46.13
N ALA A 24 -22.58 11.23 46.24
CA ALA A 24 -21.38 10.73 45.61
C ALA A 24 -21.41 11.08 44.12
N GLY A 25 -20.44 11.89 43.69
CA GLY A 25 -20.24 12.23 42.30
C GLY A 25 -19.92 10.97 41.52
N VAL A 26 -20.85 10.55 40.67
CA VAL A 26 -20.50 9.75 39.50
C VAL A 26 -19.62 10.65 38.64
N PRO A 27 -18.38 10.27 38.31
CA PRO A 27 -17.59 11.04 37.37
C PRO A 27 -18.31 11.00 36.04
N GLN A 28 -18.93 12.12 35.69
CA GLN A 28 -19.42 12.38 34.34
C GLN A 28 -18.17 12.49 33.48
N ALA A 29 -17.74 11.36 32.93
CA ALA A 29 -16.70 11.32 31.93
C ALA A 29 -17.14 12.26 30.83
N ASP A 30 -16.39 13.35 30.67
CA ASP A 30 -16.46 14.21 29.50
C ASP A 30 -16.20 13.33 28.28
N ALA A 31 -17.26 12.78 27.72
CA ALA A 31 -17.29 12.28 26.37
C ALA A 31 -17.18 13.50 25.45
N ARG A 32 -15.98 14.11 25.41
CA ARG A 32 -15.48 14.70 24.19
C ARG A 32 -15.46 13.57 23.18
N ALA A 33 -16.57 13.44 22.46
CA ALA A 33 -16.55 12.81 21.16
C ALA A 33 -15.40 13.48 20.41
N ALA A 34 -14.28 12.77 20.28
CA ALA A 34 -13.22 13.17 19.40
C ALA A 34 -13.86 13.28 18.02
N ALA A 35 -14.05 14.51 17.55
CA ALA A 35 -14.35 14.73 16.15
C ALA A 35 -13.33 13.90 15.35
N PRO A 36 -13.75 13.17 14.30
CA PRO A 36 -12.79 12.49 13.46
C PRO A 36 -11.84 13.57 12.96
N VAL A 37 -10.58 13.48 13.36
CA VAL A 37 -9.51 14.19 12.69
C VAL A 37 -9.55 13.60 11.29
N ALA A 38 -10.25 14.27 10.37
CA ALA A 38 -10.14 13.99 8.96
C ALA A 38 -8.65 14.10 8.68
N ALA A 39 -7.99 12.95 8.53
CA ALA A 39 -6.60 12.89 8.18
C ALA A 39 -6.46 13.76 6.94
N SER A 40 -5.67 14.82 7.03
CA SER A 40 -5.24 15.58 5.86
C SER A 40 -4.55 14.57 4.94
N ALA A 41 -5.30 14.01 3.99
CA ALA A 41 -4.81 12.97 3.10
C ALA A 41 -3.56 13.52 2.43
N ASP A 42 -2.43 12.83 2.62
CA ASP A 42 -1.14 13.22 2.05
C ASP A 42 -1.26 13.30 0.52
N GLN A 43 -1.43 14.54 0.01
CA GLN A 43 -1.67 14.89 -1.39
C GLN A 43 -0.41 14.83 -2.28
N ARG A 44 0.70 14.27 -1.77
CA ARG A 44 1.91 14.09 -2.59
C ARG A 44 1.59 13.26 -3.84
N LEU A 45 2.18 13.67 -4.96
CA LEU A 45 2.09 12.95 -6.23
C LEU A 45 2.56 11.51 -6.05
N VAL A 46 1.73 10.55 -6.48
CA VAL A 46 2.09 9.12 -6.50
C VAL A 46 2.70 8.77 -7.84
N ARG A 47 3.95 8.31 -7.83
CA ARG A 47 4.64 7.83 -9.04
C ARG A 47 4.80 6.33 -9.01
N VAL A 48 4.16 5.66 -9.96
CA VAL A 48 4.28 4.22 -10.18
C VAL A 48 5.25 3.97 -11.32
N TYR A 49 6.31 3.22 -11.03
CA TYR A 49 7.29 2.76 -12.00
C TYR A 49 7.17 1.25 -12.16
N PHE A 50 6.72 0.81 -13.33
CA PHE A 50 6.58 -0.61 -13.65
C PHE A 50 7.76 -1.06 -14.50
N LEU A 51 8.62 -1.92 -13.96
CA LEU A 51 9.77 -2.48 -14.64
C LEU A 51 9.44 -3.87 -15.20
N THR A 52 9.68 -4.04 -16.50
CA THR A 52 9.50 -5.31 -17.22
C THR A 52 10.83 -5.81 -17.75
N GLY A 53 10.92 -7.11 -17.97
CA GLY A 53 11.96 -7.70 -18.81
C GLY A 53 12.13 -9.19 -18.63
N GLY A 54 12.92 -9.77 -19.52
CA GLY A 54 13.10 -11.21 -19.58
C GLY A 54 13.65 -11.64 -20.93
N PRO A 55 13.98 -12.93 -21.10
CA PRO A 55 14.37 -13.50 -22.38
C PRO A 55 13.25 -13.47 -23.43
N VAL A 56 12.01 -13.10 -23.04
CA VAL A 56 10.87 -12.95 -23.95
C VAL A 56 10.16 -11.63 -23.58
N ASP A 57 10.25 -10.63 -24.46
CA ASP A 57 9.99 -9.18 -24.22
C ASP A 57 8.51 -8.75 -24.48
N ILE A 58 7.54 -9.64 -24.21
CA ILE A 58 6.12 -9.37 -24.51
C ILE A 58 5.21 -9.32 -23.28
N PHE A 59 5.78 -9.49 -22.08
CA PHE A 59 5.00 -9.76 -20.87
C PHE A 59 4.51 -8.51 -20.14
N SER A 60 3.41 -8.66 -19.42
CA SER A 60 2.83 -7.64 -18.53
C SER A 60 2.42 -6.34 -19.20
N ARG A 61 2.23 -6.28 -20.53
CA ARG A 61 1.68 -5.08 -21.18
C ARG A 61 0.26 -4.82 -20.72
N GLU A 62 -0.56 -5.88 -20.70
CA GLU A 62 -1.94 -5.79 -20.23
C GLU A 62 -1.99 -5.50 -18.73
N THR A 63 -1.22 -6.24 -17.92
CA THR A 63 -1.06 -5.96 -16.49
C THR A 63 -0.68 -4.50 -16.21
N ALA A 64 0.32 -3.96 -16.91
CA ALA A 64 0.73 -2.57 -16.75
C ALA A 64 -0.36 -1.57 -17.17
N ASN A 65 -1.12 -1.86 -18.23
CA ASN A 65 -2.24 -1.04 -18.66
C ASN A 65 -3.39 -1.07 -17.64
N ASN A 66 -3.71 -2.24 -17.07
CA ASN A 66 -4.76 -2.38 -16.06
C ASN A 66 -4.39 -1.63 -14.78
N ILE A 67 -3.14 -1.78 -14.30
CA ILE A 67 -2.63 -1.02 -13.15
C ILE A 67 -2.71 0.49 -13.41
N ARG A 68 -2.30 0.94 -14.59
CA ARG A 68 -2.41 2.36 -14.96
C ARG A 68 -3.86 2.83 -14.95
N THR A 69 -4.76 2.12 -15.64
CA THR A 69 -6.17 2.49 -15.73
C THR A 69 -6.82 2.56 -14.34
N LYS A 70 -6.54 1.58 -13.48
CA LYS A 70 -7.09 1.56 -12.11
C LYS A 70 -6.48 2.68 -11.25
N MET A 71 -5.18 2.91 -11.35
CA MET A 71 -4.51 4.03 -10.68
C MET A 71 -5.09 5.38 -11.12
N ASP A 72 -5.33 5.58 -12.42
CA ASP A 72 -5.94 6.80 -12.95
C ASP A 72 -7.36 6.99 -12.38
N SER A 73 -8.14 5.91 -12.23
CA SER A 73 -9.45 5.95 -11.56
C SER A 73 -9.33 6.33 -10.08
N TYR A 74 -8.39 5.76 -9.33
CA TYR A 74 -8.16 6.17 -7.93
C TYR A 74 -7.69 7.63 -7.83
N SER A 75 -6.82 8.07 -8.73
CA SER A 75 -6.34 9.45 -8.81
C SER A 75 -7.49 10.44 -8.98
N GLN A 76 -8.42 10.14 -9.87
CA GLN A 76 -9.62 10.96 -10.09
C GLN A 76 -10.54 10.95 -8.87
N ASN A 77 -10.85 9.77 -8.33
CA ASN A 77 -11.81 9.63 -7.23
C ASN A 77 -11.31 10.23 -5.90
N LEU A 78 -9.99 10.17 -5.65
CA LEU A 78 -9.37 10.67 -4.42
C LEU A 78 -8.83 12.10 -4.56
N ALA A 79 -8.87 12.67 -5.78
CA ALA A 79 -8.23 13.94 -6.12
C ALA A 79 -6.71 13.98 -5.80
N ILE A 80 -6.04 12.82 -5.76
CA ILE A 80 -4.60 12.70 -5.52
C ILE A 80 -3.90 12.56 -6.87
N PRO A 81 -2.94 13.43 -7.23
CA PRO A 81 -2.26 13.34 -8.50
C PRO A 81 -1.44 12.04 -8.58
N ALA A 82 -1.45 11.38 -9.74
CA ALA A 82 -0.66 10.18 -9.98
C ALA A 82 0.02 10.19 -11.36
N LYS A 83 1.14 9.47 -11.49
CA LYS A 83 1.84 9.25 -12.76
C LYS A 83 2.36 7.83 -12.87
N PHE A 84 2.05 7.17 -13.98
CA PHE A 84 2.55 5.84 -14.31
C PHE A 84 3.63 5.91 -15.39
N GLU A 85 4.73 5.17 -15.21
CA GLU A 85 5.77 4.99 -16.23
C GLU A 85 6.20 3.52 -16.32
N ARG A 86 6.23 2.96 -17.53
CA ARG A 86 6.81 1.64 -17.80
C ARG A 86 8.26 1.75 -18.24
N HIS A 87 9.13 0.89 -17.72
CA HIS A 87 10.57 0.89 -18.03
C HIS A 87 11.07 -0.52 -18.32
N TRP A 88 12.07 -0.62 -19.19
CA TRP A 88 12.85 -1.84 -19.36
C TRP A 88 13.80 -2.03 -18.19
N PHE A 89 13.97 -3.27 -17.70
CA PHE A 89 14.76 -3.57 -16.50
C PHE A 89 16.18 -2.99 -16.57
N ALA A 90 16.83 -3.03 -17.74
CA ALA A 90 18.20 -2.54 -17.91
C ALA A 90 18.34 -1.03 -17.71
N HIS A 91 17.25 -0.26 -17.74
CA HIS A 91 17.26 1.19 -17.54
C HIS A 91 17.25 1.62 -16.06
N TRP A 92 17.34 0.69 -15.11
CA TRP A 92 17.29 0.96 -13.67
C TRP A 92 18.29 2.05 -13.20
N ARG A 93 19.48 2.15 -13.82
CA ARG A 93 20.49 3.19 -13.49
C ARG A 93 20.01 4.60 -13.84
N GLY A 94 19.44 4.77 -15.03
CA GLY A 94 18.91 6.06 -15.47
C GLY A 94 17.65 6.43 -14.67
N LEU A 95 16.80 5.43 -14.43
CA LEU A 95 15.57 5.60 -13.66
C LEU A 95 15.83 6.04 -12.21
N SER A 96 16.73 5.37 -11.49
CA SER A 96 17.11 5.76 -10.12
C SER A 96 17.66 7.18 -10.04
N LYS A 97 18.49 7.61 -11.00
CA LYS A 97 18.96 9.02 -11.08
C LYS A 97 17.82 10.00 -11.33
N ARG A 98 16.80 9.64 -12.12
CA ARG A 98 15.61 10.47 -12.34
C ARG A 98 14.78 10.60 -11.07
N ILE A 99 14.50 9.49 -10.39
CA ILE A 99 13.71 9.46 -9.16
C ILE A 99 14.45 10.22 -8.04
N ALA A 100 15.77 10.04 -7.90
CA ALA A 100 16.56 10.72 -6.87
C ALA A 100 16.46 12.25 -6.96
N ARG A 101 16.30 12.83 -8.17
CA ARG A 101 16.12 14.27 -8.39
C ARG A 101 14.77 14.80 -7.89
N LEU A 102 13.81 13.93 -7.59
CA LEU A 102 12.55 14.33 -6.97
C LEU A 102 12.74 14.75 -5.51
N ASN A 103 13.83 14.30 -4.87
CA ASN A 103 14.23 14.67 -3.51
C ASN A 103 13.13 14.41 -2.46
N GLY A 104 12.48 13.24 -2.51
CA GLY A 104 11.47 12.80 -1.53
C GLY A 104 10.10 13.50 -1.61
N ARG A 105 9.88 14.38 -2.61
CA ARG A 105 8.62 15.13 -2.76
C ARG A 105 7.42 14.28 -3.16
N ASP A 106 7.67 13.15 -3.80
CA ASP A 106 6.64 12.29 -4.39
C ASP A 106 6.64 10.94 -3.66
N LYS A 107 5.48 10.28 -3.59
CA LYS A 107 5.40 8.88 -3.16
C LYS A 107 5.89 7.98 -4.28
N ILE A 108 6.81 7.07 -3.98
CA ILE A 108 7.47 6.22 -4.96
C ILE A 108 6.97 4.78 -4.83
N VAL A 109 6.32 4.30 -5.89
CA VAL A 109 5.91 2.91 -6.04
C VAL A 109 6.75 2.26 -7.13
N LEU A 110 7.43 1.17 -6.80
CA LEU A 110 8.20 0.35 -7.72
C LEU A 110 7.48 -0.99 -7.88
N ILE A 111 7.17 -1.36 -9.11
CA ILE A 111 6.60 -2.67 -9.43
C ILE A 111 7.52 -3.32 -10.44
N GLY A 112 7.85 -4.60 -10.27
CA GLY A 112 8.60 -5.31 -11.27
C GLY A 112 8.18 -6.76 -11.40
N HIS A 113 8.20 -7.25 -12.64
CA HIS A 113 7.96 -8.65 -12.98
C HIS A 113 9.23 -9.28 -13.56
N SER A 114 9.54 -10.52 -13.18
CA SER A 114 10.67 -11.27 -13.72
C SER A 114 12.00 -10.52 -13.54
N TRP A 115 12.77 -10.27 -14.61
CA TRP A 115 13.98 -9.43 -14.56
C TRP A 115 13.68 -7.97 -14.18
N GLY A 116 12.48 -7.49 -14.47
CA GLY A 116 11.99 -6.19 -14.02
C GLY A 116 11.93 -6.08 -12.50
N ALA A 117 11.60 -7.16 -11.78
CA ALA A 117 11.61 -7.19 -10.32
C ALA A 117 13.03 -7.01 -9.77
N ALA A 118 14.02 -7.69 -10.35
CA ALA A 118 15.42 -7.49 -10.00
C ALA A 118 15.87 -6.04 -10.29
N GLY A 119 15.47 -5.47 -11.43
CA GLY A 119 15.70 -4.06 -11.76
C GLY A 119 15.06 -3.10 -10.74
N ALA A 120 13.84 -3.36 -10.30
CA ALA A 120 13.13 -2.54 -9.31
C ALA A 120 13.85 -2.55 -7.96
N VAL A 121 14.34 -3.70 -7.52
CA VAL A 121 15.19 -3.82 -6.32
C VAL A 121 16.48 -3.01 -6.47
N GLN A 122 17.13 -3.03 -7.65
CA GLN A 122 18.30 -2.17 -7.89
C GLN A 122 17.97 -0.67 -7.81
N VAL A 123 16.81 -0.25 -8.33
CA VAL A 123 16.36 1.14 -8.20
C VAL A 123 16.25 1.49 -6.71
N ALA A 124 15.58 0.67 -5.91
CA ALA A 124 15.43 0.90 -4.47
C ALA A 124 16.77 1.04 -3.75
N HIS A 125 17.75 0.18 -4.06
CA HIS A 125 19.11 0.25 -3.50
C HIS A 125 19.85 1.55 -3.85
N GLN A 126 19.70 2.06 -5.07
CA GLN A 126 20.29 3.34 -5.44
C GLN A 126 19.58 4.52 -4.75
N LEU A 127 18.27 4.42 -4.53
CA LEU A 127 17.51 5.43 -3.79
C LEU A 127 17.90 5.45 -2.31
N LYS A 128 18.21 4.30 -1.70
CA LYS A 128 18.75 4.21 -0.32
C LYS A 128 20.02 5.05 -0.18
N LYS A 129 20.96 4.94 -1.13
CA LYS A 129 22.21 5.74 -1.15
C LYS A 129 21.98 7.25 -1.27
N LYS A 130 20.77 7.67 -1.61
CA LYS A 130 20.36 9.07 -1.77
C LYS A 130 19.31 9.50 -0.74
N ASN A 131 19.05 8.66 0.28
CA ASN A 131 18.03 8.90 1.30
C ASN A 131 16.64 9.18 0.73
N VAL A 132 16.29 8.56 -0.39
CA VAL A 132 14.96 8.65 -0.99
C VAL A 132 14.14 7.44 -0.57
N PRO A 133 12.99 7.62 0.11
CA PRO A 133 12.13 6.52 0.49
C PRO A 133 11.44 5.89 -0.71
N VAL A 134 11.13 4.61 -0.60
CA VAL A 134 10.26 3.88 -1.52
C VAL A 134 9.05 3.42 -0.72
N ASP A 135 7.88 4.00 -0.99
CA ASP A 135 6.67 3.75 -0.19
C ASP A 135 6.13 2.33 -0.42
N LEU A 136 6.23 1.81 -1.65
CA LEU A 136 5.83 0.44 -1.98
C LEU A 136 6.75 -0.17 -3.03
N LEU A 137 7.24 -1.38 -2.76
CA LEU A 137 7.94 -2.22 -3.73
C LEU A 137 7.16 -3.52 -3.93
N VAL A 138 6.67 -3.77 -5.14
CA VAL A 138 6.05 -5.04 -5.51
C VAL A 138 6.98 -5.80 -6.46
N THR A 139 7.32 -7.02 -6.09
CA THR A 139 8.09 -7.93 -6.94
C THR A 139 7.22 -9.12 -7.31
N ILE A 140 7.21 -9.45 -8.59
CA ILE A 140 6.39 -10.52 -9.15
C ILE A 140 7.33 -11.52 -9.83
N ASP A 141 7.41 -12.70 -9.25
CA ASP A 141 8.15 -13.86 -9.76
C ASP A 141 9.57 -13.49 -10.22
N THR A 142 10.35 -12.99 -9.27
CA THR A 142 11.66 -12.43 -9.58
C THR A 142 12.61 -13.50 -10.10
N VAL A 143 13.22 -13.24 -11.26
CA VAL A 143 14.27 -14.10 -11.82
C VAL A 143 15.64 -13.46 -11.57
N PRO A 144 16.63 -14.21 -11.03
CA PRO A 144 17.99 -13.75 -10.91
C PRO A 144 18.56 -13.30 -12.24
N ILE A 145 19.25 -12.18 -12.24
CA ILE A 145 20.08 -11.77 -13.37
C ILE A 145 21.53 -11.94 -12.96
N PRO A 146 22.31 -12.81 -13.64
CA PRO A 146 23.73 -12.93 -13.38
C PRO A 146 24.43 -11.57 -13.39
N GLY A 147 25.19 -11.26 -12.35
CA GLY A 147 25.92 -9.99 -12.21
C GLY A 147 25.10 -8.79 -11.70
N LEU A 148 23.81 -8.96 -11.41
CA LEU A 148 23.00 -7.98 -10.67
C LEU A 148 22.97 -8.36 -9.18
N LEU A 149 22.97 -7.38 -8.27
CA LEU A 149 22.96 -7.65 -6.81
C LEU A 149 21.70 -8.43 -6.41
N GLY A 150 21.83 -9.21 -5.34
CA GLY A 150 20.81 -10.11 -4.80
C GLY A 150 19.46 -9.43 -4.61
N HIS A 151 18.48 -9.92 -5.37
CA HIS A 151 17.09 -9.49 -5.40
C HIS A 151 16.28 -9.89 -4.16
N ALA A 152 16.79 -10.82 -3.34
CA ALA A 152 16.14 -11.23 -2.09
C ALA A 152 16.37 -10.26 -0.92
N ARG A 153 17.30 -9.29 -1.05
CA ARG A 153 17.65 -8.33 0.01
C ARG A 153 17.06 -6.97 -0.32
N ILE A 154 16.07 -6.59 0.47
CA ILE A 154 15.28 -5.39 0.27
C ILE A 154 15.87 -4.26 1.13
N PRO A 155 16.20 -3.11 0.53
CA PRO A 155 16.82 -2.04 1.29
C PRO A 155 15.83 -1.40 2.28
N ASP A 156 16.35 -0.95 3.42
CA ASP A 156 15.53 -0.48 4.55
C ASP A 156 14.81 0.85 4.27
N ASN A 157 15.14 1.53 3.17
CA ASN A 157 14.38 2.70 2.69
C ASN A 157 13.05 2.33 2.01
N VAL A 158 12.77 1.04 1.81
CA VAL A 158 11.47 0.56 1.33
C VAL A 158 10.51 0.46 2.53
N LEU A 159 9.38 1.14 2.52
CA LEU A 159 8.45 1.07 3.66
C LEU A 159 7.67 -0.25 3.66
N SER A 160 7.09 -0.61 2.52
CA SER A 160 6.37 -1.87 2.32
C SER A 160 6.89 -2.61 1.09
N ASN A 161 7.19 -3.90 1.22
CA ASN A 161 7.53 -4.81 0.14
C ASN A 161 6.58 -6.01 0.09
N TYR A 162 6.01 -6.24 -1.08
CA TYR A 162 5.21 -7.42 -1.36
C TYR A 162 5.86 -8.22 -2.48
N ASN A 163 6.22 -9.46 -2.17
CA ASN A 163 6.86 -10.39 -3.07
C ASN A 163 5.91 -11.53 -3.41
N PHE A 164 5.39 -11.50 -4.63
CA PHE A 164 4.51 -12.52 -5.17
C PHE A 164 5.34 -13.54 -5.95
N TYR A 165 5.28 -14.81 -5.59
CA TYR A 165 6.10 -15.85 -6.22
C TYR A 165 5.29 -17.12 -6.49
N GLN A 166 5.71 -17.92 -7.48
CA GLN A 166 5.20 -19.28 -7.67
C GLN A 166 6.13 -20.30 -7.03
N ALA A 167 5.57 -21.35 -6.41
CA ALA A 167 6.39 -22.43 -5.83
C ALA A 167 6.95 -23.39 -6.89
N SER A 168 6.27 -23.51 -8.02
CA SER A 168 6.65 -24.33 -9.17
C SER A 168 6.46 -23.53 -10.43
N ASP A 169 7.57 -23.26 -11.11
CA ASP A 169 7.66 -22.60 -12.41
C ASP A 169 8.58 -23.44 -13.30
N LEU A 170 8.39 -23.35 -14.63
CA LEU A 170 9.19 -24.00 -15.66
C LEU A 170 10.69 -23.70 -15.54
N PHE A 171 11.08 -22.59 -14.90
CA PHE A 171 12.47 -22.19 -14.65
C PHE A 171 13.01 -22.60 -13.26
N ALA A 172 12.28 -23.42 -12.50
CA ALA A 172 12.73 -24.05 -11.26
C ALA A 172 13.34 -23.08 -10.20
N HIS A 173 12.78 -21.87 -10.07
CA HIS A 173 13.26 -20.88 -9.11
C HIS A 173 12.57 -20.97 -7.74
N THR A 174 12.88 -22.03 -6.98
CA THR A 174 12.48 -22.15 -5.55
C THR A 174 13.17 -21.15 -4.60
N ALA A 175 14.09 -20.32 -5.11
CA ALA A 175 15.02 -19.51 -4.32
C ALA A 175 14.53 -18.09 -3.96
N HIS A 176 13.34 -17.65 -4.42
CA HIS A 176 12.94 -16.22 -4.31
C HIS A 176 11.70 -15.96 -3.45
N LYS A 177 11.32 -16.95 -2.65
CA LYS A 177 10.20 -16.87 -1.69
C LYS A 177 10.48 -16.07 -0.41
N ASN A 178 11.72 -15.65 -0.20
CA ASN A 178 12.20 -15.13 1.09
C ASN A 178 12.88 -13.77 0.92
N HIS A 179 12.14 -12.78 0.46
CA HIS A 179 12.60 -11.40 0.64
C HIS A 179 12.81 -11.13 2.13
N ARG A 180 13.85 -10.37 2.46
CA ARG A 180 14.18 -9.91 3.81
C ARG A 180 14.83 -8.54 3.72
N LYS A 181 14.78 -7.76 4.80
CA LYS A 181 15.50 -6.49 4.85
C LYS A 181 17.02 -6.66 4.83
N ASP A 182 17.72 -5.61 4.43
CA ASP A 182 19.18 -5.53 4.54
C ASP A 182 19.61 -5.55 6.01
N ASP A 183 18.86 -4.84 6.87
CA ASP A 183 19.08 -4.76 8.31
C ASP A 183 18.73 -6.06 9.07
N GLY A 184 18.17 -7.06 8.38
CA GLY A 184 17.80 -8.35 8.93
C GLY A 184 16.43 -8.41 9.60
N THR A 185 15.67 -7.31 9.62
CA THR A 185 14.27 -7.31 10.06
C THR A 185 13.33 -7.84 8.96
N ASP A 186 12.13 -8.23 9.36
CA ASP A 186 11.05 -8.57 8.43
C ASP A 186 9.97 -7.47 8.38
N THR A 187 10.25 -6.29 8.96
CA THR A 187 9.31 -5.16 9.01
C THR A 187 8.95 -4.71 7.60
N GLY A 188 7.65 -4.69 7.30
CA GLY A 188 7.14 -4.32 5.98
C GLY A 188 7.52 -5.30 4.87
N ILE A 189 7.93 -6.54 5.19
CA ILE A 189 8.21 -7.58 4.20
C ILE A 189 7.06 -8.58 4.16
N HIS A 190 6.51 -8.80 2.98
CA HIS A 190 5.39 -9.72 2.75
C HIS A 190 5.73 -10.67 1.60
N ASN A 191 5.98 -11.94 1.92
CA ASN A 191 6.22 -12.96 0.91
C ASN A 191 4.95 -13.79 0.71
N VAL A 192 4.37 -13.74 -0.49
CA VAL A 192 3.06 -14.33 -0.80
C VAL A 192 3.18 -15.29 -1.97
N GLN A 193 2.86 -16.56 -1.73
CA GLN A 193 2.81 -17.56 -2.79
C GLN A 193 1.53 -17.37 -3.61
N VAL A 194 1.64 -17.27 -4.93
CA VAL A 194 0.49 -17.31 -5.83
C VAL A 194 0.27 -18.74 -6.30
N VAL A 195 -0.88 -19.31 -5.97
CA VAL A 195 -1.26 -20.68 -6.34
C VAL A 195 -1.86 -20.68 -7.73
N MET A 196 -1.01 -21.02 -8.70
CA MET A 196 -1.44 -21.35 -10.06
C MET A 196 -1.83 -22.83 -10.06
N GLY A 197 -3.09 -23.16 -10.33
CA GLY A 197 -3.60 -24.54 -10.25
C GLY A 197 -2.84 -25.57 -11.11
N ALA A 198 -3.31 -26.82 -11.14
CA ALA A 198 -2.59 -27.99 -11.66
C ALA A 198 -2.10 -27.93 -13.13
N VAL A 199 -2.59 -26.97 -13.93
CA VAL A 199 -2.10 -26.75 -15.29
C VAL A 199 -0.97 -25.74 -15.22
N TYR A 200 0.25 -26.18 -15.55
CA TYR A 200 1.44 -25.35 -15.72
C TYR A 200 1.08 -23.92 -16.12
N SER A 201 1.13 -22.98 -15.17
CA SER A 201 1.06 -21.58 -15.53
C SER A 201 2.47 -21.16 -15.84
N PRO A 202 2.77 -20.74 -17.09
CA PRO A 202 4.06 -20.16 -17.36
C PRO A 202 4.24 -18.95 -16.45
N HIS A 203 5.46 -18.77 -15.95
CA HIS A 203 6.05 -17.55 -15.34
C HIS A 203 5.49 -16.23 -15.88
N MET A 204 5.05 -16.28 -17.13
CA MET A 204 4.48 -15.22 -17.96
C MET A 204 3.06 -14.75 -17.58
N ARG A 205 2.34 -15.42 -16.68
CA ARG A 205 0.89 -15.12 -16.39
C ARG A 205 0.54 -14.94 -14.92
N ILE A 206 1.51 -15.05 -14.01
CA ILE A 206 1.28 -14.77 -12.59
C ILE A 206 0.81 -13.33 -12.39
N ASP A 207 1.39 -12.40 -13.14
CA ASP A 207 1.10 -10.98 -13.11
C ASP A 207 -0.35 -10.71 -13.50
N ASP A 208 -0.88 -11.34 -14.55
CA ASP A 208 -2.29 -11.24 -14.93
C ASP A 208 -3.24 -11.65 -13.79
N ARG A 209 -2.84 -12.63 -12.97
CA ARG A 209 -3.68 -13.10 -11.85
C ARG A 209 -3.61 -12.20 -10.65
N ILE A 210 -2.43 -11.68 -10.32
CA ILE A 210 -2.23 -10.86 -9.13
C ILE A 210 -2.51 -9.38 -9.39
N GLU A 211 -2.62 -8.97 -10.66
CA GLU A 211 -2.90 -7.59 -11.09
C GLU A 211 -4.00 -6.91 -10.27
N PRO A 212 -5.19 -7.51 -10.05
CA PRO A 212 -6.27 -6.82 -9.33
C PRO A 212 -5.89 -6.48 -7.89
N VAL A 213 -5.10 -7.33 -7.24
CA VAL A 213 -4.57 -7.11 -5.88
C VAL A 213 -3.54 -5.98 -5.92
N ILE A 214 -2.60 -6.00 -6.86
CA ILE A 214 -1.57 -4.96 -6.99
C ILE A 214 -2.20 -3.59 -7.25
N SER A 215 -3.15 -3.52 -8.18
CA SER A 215 -3.91 -2.30 -8.46
C SER A 215 -4.62 -1.78 -7.22
N SER A 216 -5.27 -2.67 -6.47
CA SER A 216 -5.93 -2.31 -5.21
C SER A 216 -4.93 -1.81 -4.15
N MET A 217 -3.74 -2.41 -4.06
CA MET A 217 -2.67 -1.95 -3.17
C MET A 217 -2.17 -0.55 -3.52
N VAL A 218 -2.07 -0.21 -4.82
CA VAL A 218 -1.77 1.18 -5.24
C VAL A 218 -2.87 2.12 -4.73
N GLY A 219 -4.15 1.74 -4.86
CA GLY A 219 -5.26 2.49 -4.28
C GLY A 219 -5.16 2.65 -2.76
N MET A 220 -4.79 1.58 -2.05
CA MET A 220 -4.55 1.63 -0.59
C MET A 220 -3.42 2.59 -0.22
N LEU A 221 -2.34 2.61 -0.98
CA LEU A 221 -1.23 3.54 -0.79
C LEU A 221 -1.65 4.99 -1.05
N MET A 222 -2.46 5.24 -2.09
CA MET A 222 -3.02 6.57 -2.35
C MET A 222 -3.87 7.06 -1.18
N ARG A 223 -4.67 6.18 -0.56
CA ARG A 223 -5.45 6.47 0.65
C ARG A 223 -4.63 6.58 1.94
N GLY A 224 -3.33 6.28 1.90
CA GLY A 224 -2.48 6.24 3.09
C GLY A 224 -2.75 5.03 4.00
N CYS A 225 -3.31 3.95 3.44
CA CYS A 225 -3.70 2.73 4.15
C CYS A 225 -2.87 1.50 3.75
N ILE A 226 -1.71 1.66 3.10
CA ILE A 226 -0.90 0.51 2.66
C ILE A 226 -0.49 -0.41 3.82
N ASP A 227 -0.26 0.17 5.01
CA ASP A 227 0.08 -0.57 6.22
C ASP A 227 -1.08 -1.40 6.78
N ASN A 228 -2.30 -1.24 6.26
CA ASN A 228 -3.48 -2.03 6.59
C ASN A 228 -3.68 -3.23 5.65
N VAL A 229 -2.91 -3.33 4.56
CA VAL A 229 -2.99 -4.47 3.66
C VAL A 229 -2.50 -5.72 4.40
N ARG A 230 -3.36 -6.74 4.45
CA ARG A 230 -3.06 -8.05 5.04
C ARG A 230 -3.37 -9.09 4.00
N LEU A 231 -2.33 -9.78 3.55
CA LEU A 231 -2.44 -10.87 2.58
C LEU A 231 -2.16 -12.19 3.30
N PRO A 232 -2.89 -13.27 2.98
CA PRO A 232 -2.51 -14.61 3.42
C PRO A 232 -1.17 -15.00 2.79
N GLU A 233 -0.48 -15.97 3.41
CA GLU A 233 0.79 -16.49 2.88
C GLU A 233 0.64 -17.12 1.49
N LYS A 234 -0.57 -17.59 1.16
CA LYS A 234 -0.91 -18.21 -0.12
C LYS A 234 -2.18 -17.57 -0.69
N LEU A 235 -2.14 -17.21 -1.96
CA LEU A 235 -3.24 -16.65 -2.72
C LEU A 235 -3.62 -17.60 -3.86
N ASP A 236 -4.77 -18.26 -3.72
CA ASP A 236 -5.42 -18.94 -4.84
C ASP A 236 -6.39 -18.01 -5.58
N LYS A 237 -7.04 -18.52 -6.61
CA LYS A 237 -7.98 -17.75 -7.43
C LYS A 237 -9.12 -17.13 -6.61
N GLN A 238 -9.65 -17.86 -5.63
CA GLN A 238 -10.78 -17.38 -4.83
C GLN A 238 -10.32 -16.28 -3.87
N LEU A 239 -9.22 -16.51 -3.16
CA LEU A 239 -8.64 -15.54 -2.25
C LEU A 239 -8.21 -14.25 -2.96
N ILE A 240 -7.68 -14.33 -4.19
CA ILE A 240 -7.38 -13.14 -5.01
C ILE A 240 -8.64 -12.29 -5.19
N CYS A 241 -9.78 -12.90 -5.56
CA CYS A 241 -11.03 -12.18 -5.75
C CYS A 241 -11.53 -11.57 -4.43
N ASP A 242 -11.45 -12.31 -3.33
CA ASP A 242 -11.97 -11.86 -2.03
C ASP A 242 -11.13 -10.73 -1.43
N VAL A 243 -9.80 -10.86 -1.47
CA VAL A 243 -8.85 -9.81 -1.08
C VAL A 243 -9.05 -8.56 -1.92
N THR A 244 -9.16 -8.69 -3.25
CA THR A 244 -9.37 -7.54 -4.13
C THR A 244 -10.62 -6.77 -3.72
N LYS A 245 -11.75 -7.47 -3.53
CA LYS A 245 -13.01 -6.85 -3.07
C LYS A 245 -12.88 -6.22 -1.68
N GLU A 246 -12.09 -6.79 -0.80
CA GLU A 246 -11.84 -6.23 0.54
C GLU A 246 -11.04 -4.93 0.45
N LEU A 247 -9.93 -4.94 -0.30
CA LEU A 247 -9.09 -3.75 -0.51
C LEU A 247 -9.85 -2.61 -1.20
N GLU A 248 -10.74 -2.95 -2.15
CA GLU A 248 -11.58 -1.96 -2.85
C GLU A 248 -12.71 -1.38 -1.99
N ARG A 249 -13.09 -2.04 -0.90
CA ARG A 249 -14.12 -1.56 0.05
C ARG A 249 -13.59 -0.55 1.06
N TYR A 250 -12.28 -0.31 1.12
CA TYR A 250 -11.73 0.69 2.02
C TYR A 250 -12.33 2.08 1.69
N PRO A 251 -12.81 2.81 2.71
CA PRO A 251 -13.42 4.11 2.50
C PRO A 251 -12.41 5.08 1.89
N ASN A 252 -12.94 6.01 1.08
CA ASN A 252 -12.17 7.12 0.53
C ASN A 252 -11.94 8.21 1.58
#